data_AF-A0A420MAK4-F1
#
_entry.id   AF-A0A420MAK4-F1
#
_cell.length_a   1.000
_cell.length_b   1.000
_cell.length_c   1.000
_cell.angle_alpha   90.00
_cell.angle_beta   90.00
_cell.angle_gamma   90.00
#
_symmetry.space_group_name_H-M   'P 1'
#
loop_
_entity.id
_entity.type
_entity.pdbx_description
1 polymer ?
#
loop_
_entity_poly.entity_id
_entity_poly.type
_entity_poly.pdbx_seq_one_letter_code
_entity_poly.pdbx_strand_id
1 'polypeptide(L)'
;MDQTLQQYSSTPEFEKLDKPKFLEALQSAVAYIHSLDLAHNDINPHNIMVKDGMPVLTDFGSCQPVGQRLQSLGTEGWYEELFFTSEKKHDTYSLNKLREWIYNPE
;
A
#
# COMPACT_ATOMS: atom_id res chain seq x y z
N MET A 1 -14.38 -8.12 -11.57
CA MET A 1 -14.11 -8.74 -10.26
C MET A 1 -13.10 -7.87 -9.56
N ASP A 2 -13.32 -7.56 -8.28
CA ASP A 2 -12.36 -6.81 -7.50
C ASP A 2 -11.12 -7.71 -7.32
N GLN A 3 -9.98 -7.25 -7.85
CA GLN A 3 -8.71 -7.98 -7.85
C GLN A 3 -7.64 -7.11 -7.18
N THR A 4 -6.58 -7.75 -6.67
CA THR A 4 -5.46 -6.99 -6.09
C THR A 4 -4.76 -6.19 -7.18
N LEU A 5 -4.00 -5.15 -6.81
CA LEU A 5 -3.21 -4.37 -7.74
C LEU A 5 -2.15 -5.24 -8.43
N GLN A 6 -1.59 -6.23 -7.74
CA GLN A 6 -0.70 -7.24 -8.34
C GLN A 6 -1.41 -8.05 -9.43
N GLN A 7 -2.64 -8.50 -9.20
CA GLN A 7 -3.39 -9.25 -10.22
C GLN A 7 -3.82 -8.33 -11.36
N TYR A 8 -4.25 -7.11 -11.01
CA TYR A 8 -4.66 -6.09 -11.96
C TYR A 8 -3.52 -5.70 -12.90
N SER A 9 -2.26 -5.66 -12.43
CA SER A 9 -1.11 -5.29 -13.26
C SER A 9 -0.87 -6.21 -14.46
N SER A 10 -1.38 -7.44 -14.41
CA SER A 10 -1.30 -8.42 -15.51
C SER A 10 -2.42 -8.27 -16.56
N THR A 11 -3.32 -7.29 -16.40
CA THR A 11 -4.47 -7.09 -17.30
C THR A 11 -4.24 -5.99 -18.34
N PRO A 12 -4.87 -6.05 -19.53
CA PRO A 12 -4.79 -4.97 -20.52
C PRO A 12 -5.33 -3.63 -20.01
N GLU A 13 -6.21 -3.63 -19.02
CA GLU A 13 -6.77 -2.44 -18.40
C GLU A 13 -5.74 -1.68 -17.54
N PHE A 14 -4.67 -2.34 -17.08
CA PHE A 14 -3.60 -1.69 -16.31
C PHE A 14 -2.81 -0.66 -17.12
N GLU A 15 -2.60 -0.93 -18.40
CA GLU A 15 -1.95 0.03 -19.31
C GLU A 15 -2.76 1.31 -19.47
N LYS A 16 -4.09 1.20 -19.34
CA LYS A 16 -5.02 2.32 -19.45
C LYS A 16 -5.31 3.00 -18.11
N LEU A 17 -4.76 2.47 -17.01
CA LEU A 17 -4.96 3.03 -15.68
C LEU A 17 -4.36 4.44 -15.62
N ASP A 18 -5.13 5.40 -15.10
CA ASP A 18 -4.62 6.70 -14.73
C ASP A 18 -3.77 6.57 -13.45
N LYS A 19 -2.50 6.18 -13.64
CA LYS A 19 -1.54 5.91 -12.56
C LYS A 19 -1.35 7.12 -11.63
N PRO A 20 -1.21 8.38 -12.11
CA PRO A 20 -1.15 9.54 -11.23
C PRO A 20 -2.37 9.68 -10.31
N LYS A 21 -3.59 9.61 -10.88
CA LYS A 21 -4.83 9.72 -10.10
C LYS A 21 -4.99 8.56 -9.11
N PHE A 22 -4.61 7.35 -9.52
CA PHE A 22 -4.62 6.17 -8.66
C PHE A 22 -3.69 6.36 -7.46
N LEU A 23 -2.44 6.80 -7.69
CA LEU A 23 -1.48 7.03 -6.61
C LEU A 23 -1.90 8.16 -5.68
N GLU A 24 -2.50 9.24 -6.20
CA GLU A 24 -3.06 10.33 -5.40
C GLU A 24 -4.18 9.83 -4.45
N ALA A 25 -5.10 9.03 -4.98
CA ALA A 25 -6.18 8.44 -4.20
C ALA A 25 -5.66 7.49 -3.11
N LEU A 26 -4.65 6.66 -3.43
CA LEU A 26 -4.02 5.78 -2.44
C LEU A 26 -3.32 6.58 -1.35
N GLN A 27 -2.56 7.62 -1.74
CA GLN A 27 -1.89 8.50 -0.77
C GLN A 27 -2.89 9.19 0.14
N SER A 28 -4.05 9.61 -0.37
CA SER A 28 -5.14 10.17 0.43
C SER A 28 -5.68 9.16 1.45
N ALA A 29 -5.89 7.90 1.05
CA ALA A 29 -6.32 6.83 1.96
C ALA A 29 -5.29 6.58 3.09
N VAL A 30 -4.00 6.57 2.75
CA VAL A 30 -2.93 6.41 3.75
C VAL A 30 -2.82 7.62 4.68
N ALA A 31 -2.94 8.84 4.14
CA ALA A 31 -2.96 10.06 4.94
C ALA A 31 -4.14 10.07 5.93
N TYR A 32 -5.30 9.54 5.51
CA TYR A 32 -6.45 9.40 6.40
C TYR A 32 -6.16 8.50 7.60
N ILE A 33 -5.59 7.30 7.39
CA ILE A 33 -5.26 6.42 8.53
C ILE A 33 -4.14 7.01 9.41
N HIS A 34 -3.18 7.72 8.82
CA HIS A 34 -2.14 8.43 9.58
C HIS A 34 -2.72 9.55 10.45
N SER A 35 -3.82 10.18 10.01
CA SER A 35 -4.53 11.19 10.80
C SER A 35 -5.22 10.61 12.04
N LEU A 36 -5.48 9.30 12.05
CA LEU A 36 -6.03 8.55 13.19
C LEU A 36 -4.93 8.02 14.13
N ASP A 37 -3.68 8.42 13.89
CA ASP A 37 -2.48 7.93 14.56
C ASP A 37 -2.24 6.42 14.44
N LEU A 38 -2.69 5.88 13.31
CA LEU A 38 -2.43 4.50 12.87
C LEU A 38 -1.37 4.49 11.77
N ALA A 39 -0.61 3.41 11.68
CA ALA A 39 0.17 3.06 10.49
C ALA A 39 -0.25 1.66 10.01
N HIS A 40 -0.29 1.45 8.71
CA HIS A 40 -0.69 0.18 8.10
C HIS A 40 0.41 -0.88 8.25
N ASN A 41 1.67 -0.47 8.11
CA ASN A 41 2.91 -1.26 8.22
C ASN A 41 3.08 -2.39 7.20
N ASP A 42 2.21 -2.49 6.20
CA ASP A 42 2.26 -3.54 5.18
C ASP A 42 1.60 -3.12 3.85
N ILE A 43 1.94 -1.92 3.37
CA ILE A 43 1.44 -1.44 2.08
C ILE A 43 2.21 -2.14 0.97
N ASN A 44 1.50 -2.87 0.10
CA ASN A 44 2.06 -3.54 -1.07
C ASN A 44 0.94 -3.82 -2.11
N PRO A 45 1.26 -4.23 -3.34
CA PRO A 45 0.28 -4.47 -4.41
C PRO A 45 -0.74 -5.58 -4.13
N HIS A 46 -0.44 -6.51 -3.20
CA HIS A 46 -1.38 -7.55 -2.79
C HIS A 46 -2.43 -6.99 -1.81
N ASN A 47 -2.07 -5.96 -1.04
CA ASN A 47 -2.94 -5.33 -0.04
C ASN A 47 -3.70 -4.11 -0.57
N ILE A 48 -3.70 -3.90 -1.88
CA ILE A 48 -4.47 -2.86 -2.56
C ILE A 48 -5.40 -3.55 -3.55
N MET A 49 -6.71 -3.34 -3.44
CA MET A 49 -7.67 -3.78 -4.44
C MET A 49 -7.91 -2.67 -5.48
N VAL A 50 -8.21 -3.06 -6.71
CA VAL A 50 -8.62 -2.14 -7.77
C VAL A 50 -10.12 -2.28 -8.02
N LYS A 51 -10.85 -1.19 -7.76
CA LYS A 51 -12.31 -1.10 -7.97
C LYS A 51 -12.63 0.12 -8.81
N ASP A 52 -13.25 -0.10 -9.97
CA ASP A 52 -13.61 0.96 -10.93
C ASP A 52 -12.42 1.89 -11.27
N GLY A 53 -11.22 1.31 -11.38
CA GLY A 53 -9.98 2.04 -11.66
C GLY A 53 -9.42 2.86 -10.49
N MET A 54 -9.95 2.68 -9.28
CA MET A 54 -9.52 3.37 -8.06
C MET A 54 -8.92 2.40 -7.05
N PRO A 55 -7.94 2.84 -6.22
CA PRO A 55 -7.36 2.02 -5.18
C PRO A 55 -8.32 1.88 -4.00
N VAL A 56 -8.35 0.70 -3.40
CA VAL A 56 -8.93 0.45 -2.10
C VAL A 56 -7.85 -0.21 -1.23
N LEU A 57 -7.43 0.47 -0.17
CA LEU A 57 -6.48 -0.09 0.79
C LEU A 57 -7.18 -1.17 1.62
N THR A 58 -6.54 -2.33 1.74
CA THR A 58 -7.09 -3.54 2.38
C THR A 58 -6.04 -4.22 3.26
N ASP A 59 -6.48 -5.23 4.00
CA ASP A 59 -5.65 -6.03 4.92
C ASP A 59 -4.98 -5.21 6.05
N PHE A 60 -5.80 -4.82 7.02
CA PHE A 60 -5.35 -4.08 8.20
C PHE A 60 -4.77 -4.98 9.30
N GLY A 61 -4.37 -6.23 9.01
CA GLY A 61 -3.85 -7.16 10.01
C GLY A 61 -2.58 -6.66 10.74
N SER A 62 -1.72 -5.94 10.01
CA SER A 62 -0.51 -5.30 10.56
C SER A 62 -0.74 -3.84 11.01
N CYS A 63 -1.97 -3.32 10.86
CA CYS A 63 -2.29 -1.95 11.21
C CYS A 63 -2.31 -1.78 12.73
N GLN A 64 -1.59 -0.79 13.24
CA GLN A 64 -1.44 -0.56 14.67
C GLN A 64 -1.30 0.93 14.99
N PRO A 65 -1.71 1.38 16.19
CA PRO A 65 -1.36 2.70 16.68
C PRO A 65 0.15 2.92 16.65
N VAL A 66 0.58 4.12 16.28
CA VAL A 66 2.01 4.47 16.23
C VAL A 66 2.65 4.25 17.61
N GLY A 67 3.85 3.66 17.61
CA GLY A 67 4.59 3.30 18.82
C GLY A 67 4.22 1.94 19.43
N GLN A 68 3.16 1.27 18.94
CA GLN A 68 2.83 -0.08 19.41
C GLN A 68 3.73 -1.14 18.80
N ARG A 69 3.94 -2.22 19.54
CA ARG A 69 4.72 -3.38 19.07
C ARG A 69 3.94 -4.15 18.01
N LEU A 70 4.61 -4.46 16.90
CA LEU A 70 4.08 -5.30 15.83
C LEU A 70 4.32 -6.78 16.13
N GLN A 71 3.33 -7.61 15.79
CA GLN A 71 3.45 -9.08 15.86
C GLN A 71 3.95 -9.70 14.55
N SER A 72 3.67 -9.03 13.44
CA SER A 72 4.14 -9.33 12.09
C SER A 72 4.84 -8.11 11.51
N LEU A 73 5.89 -8.35 10.72
CA LEU A 73 6.55 -7.33 9.91
C LEU A 73 5.90 -7.27 8.52
N GLY A 74 6.11 -6.16 7.81
CA GLY A 74 5.62 -6.00 6.45
C GLY A 74 6.15 -7.08 5.49
N THR A 75 5.61 -7.09 4.29
CA THR A 75 5.98 -8.07 3.25
C THR A 75 7.42 -7.87 2.77
N GLU A 76 8.17 -8.97 2.60
CA GLU A 76 9.56 -8.91 2.11
C GLU A 76 9.64 -8.13 0.79
N GLY A 77 10.65 -7.26 0.69
CA GLY A 77 10.79 -6.34 -0.44
C GLY A 77 9.93 -5.08 -0.34
N TRP A 78 8.98 -4.95 0.58
CA TRP A 78 8.14 -3.75 0.74
C TRP A 78 8.54 -2.85 1.93
N TYR A 79 9.66 -3.16 2.59
CA TYR A 79 10.26 -2.37 3.66
C TYR A 79 11.78 -2.18 3.46
N GLU A 80 12.34 -1.12 4.03
CA GLU A 80 13.78 -0.80 3.97
C GLU A 80 14.63 -1.64 4.94
N GLU A 81 14.13 -1.78 6.16
CA GLU A 81 14.78 -2.43 7.28
C GLU A 81 13.75 -3.20 8.10
N LEU A 82 14.20 -4.18 8.88
CA LEU A 82 13.33 -4.89 9.81
C LEU A 82 12.89 -3.94 10.93
N PHE A 83 11.58 -3.89 11.18
CA PHE A 83 10.99 -3.09 12.23
C PHE A 83 10.02 -3.93 13.07
N PHE A 84 9.87 -3.54 14.35
CA PHE A 84 8.99 -4.22 15.31
C PHE A 84 8.05 -3.24 16.04
N THR A 85 8.07 -1.98 15.63
CA THR A 85 7.25 -0.90 16.19
C THR A 85 6.48 -0.27 15.06
N SER A 86 5.21 0.03 15.26
CA SER A 86 4.37 0.71 14.28
C SER A 86 4.83 2.15 14.06
N GLU A 87 5.12 2.53 12.83
CA GLU A 87 5.53 3.90 12.47
C GLU A 87 5.05 4.29 11.07
N LYS A 88 4.62 5.54 10.90
CA LYS A 88 4.17 6.11 9.61
C LYS A 88 5.25 6.11 8.53
N LYS A 89 6.53 6.04 8.92
CA LYS A 89 7.68 6.00 7.99
C LYS A 89 7.67 4.71 7.15
N HIS A 90 7.18 3.59 7.69
CA HIS A 90 7.11 2.32 6.97
C HIS A 90 6.14 2.45 5.79
N ASP A 91 4.96 3.00 6.03
CA ASP A 91 3.98 3.28 4.98
C ASP A 91 4.52 4.27 3.94
N THR A 92 5.25 5.30 4.38
CA THR A 92 5.90 6.26 3.47
C THR A 92 6.90 5.59 2.55
N TYR A 93 7.75 4.71 3.10
CA TYR A 93 8.71 3.93 2.32
C TYR A 93 7.99 3.06 1.28
N SER A 94 7.03 2.26 1.72
CA SER A 94 6.29 1.35 0.84
C SER A 94 5.52 2.10 -0.25
N LEU A 95 4.95 3.28 0.06
CA LEU A 95 4.31 4.15 -0.95
C LEU A 95 5.30 4.66 -1.98
N ASN A 96 6.51 5.09 -1.58
CA ASN A 96 7.54 5.50 -2.53
C ASN A 96 7.94 4.35 -3.45
N LYS A 97 8.15 3.16 -2.89
CA LYS A 97 8.44 1.97 -3.67
C LYS A 97 7.30 1.61 -4.63
N LEU A 98 6.04 1.72 -4.19
CA LEU A 98 4.86 1.47 -5.02
C LEU A 98 4.76 2.44 -6.20
N ARG A 99 5.15 3.71 -6.01
CA ARG A 99 5.19 4.71 -7.09
C ARG A 99 6.15 4.32 -8.21
N GLU A 100 7.24 3.62 -7.88
CA GLU A 100 8.18 3.10 -8.88
C GLU A 100 7.64 1.81 -9.52
N TRP A 101 7.17 0.88 -8.68
CA TRP A 101 6.64 -0.43 -9.10
C TRP A 101 5.46 -0.31 -10.07
N ILE A 102 4.55 0.66 -9.89
CA ILE A 102 3.34 0.75 -10.74
C ILE A 102 3.65 1.04 -12.22
N TYR A 103 4.86 1.52 -12.55
CA TYR A 103 5.29 1.72 -13.94
C TYR A 103 6.07 0.54 -14.51
N ASN A 104 6.60 -0.34 -13.66
CA ASN A 104 7.33 -1.54 -14.05
C ASN A 104 6.96 -2.68 -13.09
N PRO A 105 5.72 -3.19 -13.14
CA PRO A 105 5.29 -4.27 -12.26
C PRO A 105 6.06 -5.54 -12.60
N GLU A 106 6.47 -6.26 -11.55
CA GLU A 106 7.05 -7.61 -11.64
C GLU A 106 5.99 -8.67 -11.95
#